data_AF-A0A9R0QFN3-F1
#
_entry.id   AF-A0A9R0QFN3-F1
#
_cell.length_a   1.000
_cell.length_b   1.000
_cell.length_c   1.000
_cell.angle_alpha   90.00
_cell.angle_beta   90.00
_cell.angle_gamma   90.00
#
_symmetry.space_group_name_H-M   'P 1'
#
loop_
_entity.id
_entity.type
_entity.pdbx_description
1 polymer ?
#
loop_
_entity_poly.entity_id
_entity_poly.type
_entity_poly.pdbx_seq_one_letter_code
_entity_poly.pdbx_strand_id
1 'polypeptide(L)'
;METLPDDVVVEILVRVTEVAALFRCTATCRRWRLLIADPSFLRRRWPEGVSLQSSLLGFFALQQPRQEPTEGSSTMPLFTPVPCSPHRFIAIPDQPRGGQAVVLASHRGLLVVRFVPLDAISMFEKIMILAVCDPIAGTSRPLPPLKCSRSFRIEGCALLTGADCRVTKRQGASPSVYSSFKVLLISYDGRYNLHVLASNELSWRTSRNWFEPVEYAGRVVPQQINIVVCRGMAHWLFKYSSDFYTLNVCAKTMQMSITKLPLTRNPLGFKFSSALLNVTNDGSLSLLGLYRDCSWLEMWTHEGDNKSVDGMADCWHQTKMIELIQPKESTVGLVQCVCVSEMSGKLLVKDNQDCAYIVDLQTGAMETVTDWFCGIVTMAVPFEKDWPTFFMSRLAGGRIKRNKLRGAISKIASTFCKPIVVAVIFGLIVMSLDHEELQES
;
A
#
# COMPACT_ATOMS: atom_id res chain seq x y z
N MET A 1 24.72 22.56 19.40
CA MET A 1 23.30 22.31 19.05
C MET A 1 22.33 22.54 20.21
N GLU A 2 22.70 22.37 21.47
CA GLU A 2 21.80 22.64 22.63
C GLU A 2 21.37 24.12 22.75
N THR A 3 22.16 25.05 22.21
CA THR A 3 21.94 26.50 22.24
C THR A 3 21.19 27.07 21.04
N LEU A 4 20.91 26.27 20.01
CA LEU A 4 20.21 26.76 18.82
C LEU A 4 18.73 27.02 19.14
N PRO A 5 18.09 28.04 18.54
CA PRO A 5 16.65 28.24 18.58
C PRO A 5 15.87 27.05 17.99
N ASP A 6 14.63 26.82 18.45
CA ASP A 6 13.78 25.69 18.01
C ASP A 6 13.47 25.73 16.51
N ASP A 7 13.27 26.92 15.95
CA ASP A 7 13.05 27.16 14.52
C ASP A 7 14.24 26.69 13.68
N VAL A 8 15.48 27.01 14.09
CA VAL A 8 16.69 26.55 13.39
C VAL A 8 16.83 25.04 13.46
N VAL A 9 16.55 24.44 14.61
CA VAL A 9 16.60 22.97 14.78
C VAL A 9 15.56 22.28 13.90
N VAL A 10 14.35 22.85 13.79
CA VAL A 10 13.31 22.36 12.87
C VAL A 10 13.78 22.40 11.44
N GLU A 11 14.39 23.50 10.98
CA GLU A 11 14.89 23.63 9.61
C GLU A 11 16.03 22.66 9.28
N ILE A 12 16.86 22.29 10.27
CA ILE A 12 17.87 21.23 10.11
C ILE A 12 17.18 19.86 10.00
N LEU A 13 16.26 19.55 10.92
CA LEU A 13 15.59 18.26 10.98
C LEU A 13 14.68 17.99 9.77
N VAL A 14 14.07 19.03 9.18
CA VAL A 14 13.27 18.90 7.95
C VAL A 14 14.12 18.48 6.76
N ARG A 15 15.39 18.91 6.69
CA ARG A 15 16.34 18.56 5.62
C ARG A 15 16.91 17.15 5.74
N VAL A 16 16.70 16.45 6.86
CA VAL A 16 17.11 15.05 6.99
C VAL A 16 16.26 14.18 6.05
N THR A 17 16.85 13.79 4.93
CA THR A 17 16.20 13.06 3.84
C THR A 17 15.81 11.63 4.25
N GLU A 18 16.67 10.98 5.04
CA GLU A 18 16.45 9.61 5.50
C GLU A 18 15.51 9.54 6.71
N VAL A 19 14.43 8.77 6.58
CA VAL A 19 13.43 8.61 7.66
C VAL A 19 14.02 7.92 8.89
N ALA A 20 14.93 6.97 8.71
CA ALA A 20 15.60 6.29 9.82
C ALA A 20 16.52 7.24 10.59
N ALA A 21 17.27 8.11 9.91
CA ALA A 21 18.05 9.16 10.56
C ALA A 21 17.16 10.12 11.37
N LEU A 22 16.00 10.50 10.83
CA LEU A 22 15.02 11.31 11.57
C LEU A 22 14.49 10.56 12.81
N PHE A 23 14.25 9.25 12.73
CA PHE A 23 13.92 8.45 13.92
C PHE A 23 15.05 8.43 14.95
N ARG A 24 16.30 8.26 14.52
CA ARG A 24 17.46 8.35 15.42
C ARG A 24 17.53 9.72 16.10
N CYS A 25 17.20 10.80 15.39
CA CYS A 25 17.09 12.15 15.96
C CYS A 25 16.03 12.24 17.09
N THR A 26 14.93 11.49 17.00
CA THR A 26 13.94 11.44 18.10
C THR A 26 14.47 10.75 19.36
N ALA A 27 15.49 9.90 19.22
CA ALA A 27 16.10 9.18 20.32
C ALA A 27 17.25 9.95 20.99
N THR A 28 17.76 11.05 20.40
CA THR A 28 18.89 11.81 20.95
C THR A 28 18.51 12.58 22.21
N CYS A 29 17.42 13.34 22.16
CA CYS A 29 16.95 14.13 23.30
C CYS A 29 15.43 14.39 23.25
N ARG A 30 14.86 14.70 24.42
CA ARG A 30 13.43 15.00 24.56
C ARG A 30 13.00 16.21 23.72
N ARG A 31 13.87 17.20 23.58
CA ARG A 31 13.61 18.43 22.80
C ARG A 31 13.35 18.09 21.33
N TRP A 32 14.25 17.33 20.70
CA TRP A 32 14.10 16.93 19.30
C TRP A 32 12.92 15.99 19.09
N ARG A 33 12.71 15.06 20.02
CA ARG A 33 11.52 14.22 20.01
C ARG A 33 10.22 15.03 19.98
N LEU A 34 10.14 16.11 20.77
CA LEU A 34 8.96 16.98 20.82
C LEU A 34 8.79 17.80 19.54
N LEU A 35 9.88 18.33 18.98
CA LEU A 35 9.84 19.08 17.72
C LEU A 35 9.39 18.17 16.56
N ILE A 36 9.95 16.96 16.46
CA ILE A 36 9.60 16.00 15.40
C ILE A 36 8.18 15.47 15.55
N ALA A 37 7.71 15.31 16.80
CA ALA A 37 6.33 14.89 17.07
C ALA A 37 5.29 16.00 16.84
N ASP A 38 5.71 17.24 16.61
CA ASP A 38 4.79 18.34 16.38
C ASP A 38 4.10 18.21 15.00
N PRO A 39 2.76 18.32 14.93
CA PRO A 39 2.04 18.19 13.66
C PRO A 39 2.48 19.18 12.58
N SER A 40 2.95 20.38 12.96
CA SER A 40 3.46 21.36 11.99
C SER A 40 4.79 20.90 11.37
N PHE A 41 5.67 20.28 12.16
CA PHE A 41 6.89 19.66 11.65
C PHE A 41 6.57 18.54 10.65
N LEU A 42 5.68 17.62 11.03
CA LEU A 42 5.31 16.49 10.18
C LEU A 42 4.65 16.95 8.86
N ARG A 43 3.81 18.00 8.90
CA ARG A 43 3.22 18.61 7.69
C ARG A 43 4.24 19.30 6.80
N ARG A 44 5.29 19.90 7.37
CA ARG A 44 6.40 20.46 6.58
C ARG A 44 7.22 19.35 5.94
N ARG A 45 7.51 18.27 6.69
CA ARG A 45 8.32 17.15 6.21
C ARG A 45 7.59 16.29 5.17
N TRP A 46 6.29 16.12 5.38
CA TRP A 46 5.39 15.32 4.56
C TRP A 46 4.09 16.11 4.32
N PRO A 47 4.08 17.00 3.31
CA PRO A 47 2.89 17.78 2.97
C PRO A 47 1.70 16.90 2.63
N GLU A 48 0.51 17.25 3.13
CA GLU A 48 -0.74 16.58 2.79
C GLU A 48 -1.01 16.73 1.27
N GLY A 49 -1.31 15.63 0.58
CA GLY A 49 -1.67 15.63 -0.84
C GLY A 49 -0.52 15.44 -1.85
N VAL A 50 0.72 15.27 -1.38
CA VAL A 50 1.87 14.92 -2.24
C VAL A 50 2.15 13.43 -2.12
N SER A 51 2.31 12.76 -3.27
CA SER A 51 2.76 11.37 -3.33
C SER A 51 4.14 11.27 -2.68
N LEU A 52 4.24 10.51 -1.60
CA LEU A 52 5.46 10.41 -0.85
C LEU A 52 6.27 9.26 -1.43
N GLN A 53 7.21 9.59 -2.33
CA GLN A 53 8.15 8.61 -2.90
C GLN A 53 8.85 7.76 -1.83
N SER A 54 9.01 8.28 -0.60
CA SER A 54 9.62 7.60 0.55
C SER A 54 8.69 6.67 1.33
N SER A 55 7.40 6.60 1.00
CA SER A 55 6.44 5.77 1.75
C SER A 55 6.44 4.30 1.34
N LEU A 56 6.88 3.97 0.13
CA LEU A 56 6.97 2.58 -0.32
C LEU A 56 8.21 1.91 0.26
N LEU A 57 8.00 0.89 1.10
CA LEU A 57 9.08 0.13 1.73
C LEU A 57 9.53 -1.06 0.87
N GLY A 58 8.64 -1.58 0.03
CA GLY A 58 8.88 -2.80 -0.74
C GLY A 58 7.59 -3.49 -1.18
N PHE A 59 7.74 -4.69 -1.70
CA PHE A 59 6.65 -5.52 -2.20
C PHE A 59 6.65 -6.86 -1.51
N PHE A 60 5.48 -7.32 -1.10
CA PHE A 60 5.28 -8.72 -0.79
C PHE A 60 4.89 -9.46 -2.07
N ALA A 61 5.79 -10.27 -2.61
CA ALA A 61 5.64 -10.86 -3.93
C ALA A 61 5.55 -12.40 -3.87
N LEU A 62 4.54 -12.95 -4.55
CA LEU A 62 4.49 -14.37 -4.85
C LEU A 62 5.31 -14.61 -6.12
N GLN A 63 6.38 -15.39 -5.97
CA GLN A 63 7.37 -15.62 -7.02
C GLN A 63 7.42 -17.08 -7.44
N GLN A 64 7.56 -17.32 -8.74
CA GLN A 64 7.89 -18.64 -9.29
C GLN A 64 9.38 -18.70 -9.66
N PRO A 65 10.07 -19.84 -9.45
CA PRO A 65 11.44 -20.02 -9.90
C PRO A 65 11.56 -19.78 -11.41
N ARG A 66 12.64 -19.09 -11.84
CA ARG A 66 12.95 -18.92 -13.27
C ARG A 66 13.48 -20.19 -13.93
N GLN A 67 13.99 -21.13 -13.14
CA GLN A 67 14.53 -22.43 -13.57
C GLN A 67 13.90 -23.55 -12.75
N GLU A 68 13.85 -24.77 -13.29
CA GLU A 68 13.38 -25.94 -12.55
C GLU A 68 14.21 -26.10 -11.25
N PRO A 69 13.55 -26.39 -10.12
CA PRO A 69 14.25 -26.46 -8.84
C PRO A 69 15.28 -27.59 -8.87
N THR A 70 16.57 -27.22 -8.89
CA THR A 70 17.64 -28.15 -8.55
C THR A 70 17.50 -28.49 -7.06
N GLU A 71 17.72 -29.75 -6.70
CA GLU A 71 17.62 -30.24 -5.32
C GLU A 71 18.40 -29.30 -4.37
N GLY A 72 17.67 -28.67 -3.44
CA GLY A 72 18.22 -27.71 -2.47
C GLY A 72 17.82 -26.24 -2.67
N SER A 73 16.92 -25.92 -3.61
CA SER A 73 16.52 -24.53 -3.87
C SER A 73 15.93 -23.80 -2.64
N SER A 74 16.59 -22.69 -2.29
CA SER A 74 16.32 -21.80 -1.16
C SER A 74 14.90 -21.23 -1.19
N THR A 75 14.26 -21.13 -0.02
CA THR A 75 12.96 -20.49 0.15
C THR A 75 13.00 -19.06 -0.38
N MET A 76 12.21 -18.76 -1.42
CA MET A 76 12.16 -17.43 -2.03
C MET A 76 11.71 -16.38 -1.01
N PRO A 77 12.37 -15.22 -0.92
CA PRO A 77 12.00 -14.19 0.01
C PRO A 77 10.62 -13.64 -0.34
N LEU A 78 9.73 -13.60 0.66
CA LEU A 78 8.37 -13.09 0.50
C LEU A 78 8.36 -11.57 0.34
N PHE A 79 9.35 -10.85 0.89
CA PHE A 79 9.45 -9.40 0.86
C PHE A 79 10.67 -8.94 0.05
N THR A 80 10.41 -8.08 -0.92
CA THR A 80 11.41 -7.42 -1.77
C THR A 80 11.49 -5.94 -1.38
N PRO A 81 12.56 -5.49 -0.70
CA PRO A 81 12.71 -4.09 -0.33
C PRO A 81 13.03 -3.20 -1.54
N VAL A 82 12.55 -1.97 -1.53
CA VAL A 82 13.03 -0.92 -2.45
C VAL A 82 14.46 -0.50 -2.04
N PRO A 83 15.36 -0.12 -2.97
CA PRO A 83 16.74 0.27 -2.66
C PRO A 83 16.91 1.30 -1.54
N CYS A 84 15.96 2.24 -1.40
CA CYS A 84 15.97 3.31 -0.39
C CYS A 84 15.18 2.96 0.89
N SER A 85 14.69 1.72 1.03
CA SER A 85 13.93 1.31 2.19
C SER A 85 14.82 1.14 3.42
N PRO A 86 14.46 1.71 4.58
CA PRO A 86 15.19 1.47 5.82
C PRO A 86 15.00 0.03 6.34
N HIS A 87 14.02 -0.72 5.81
CA HIS A 87 13.75 -2.10 6.19
C HIS A 87 14.16 -3.03 5.04
N ARG A 88 15.36 -3.63 5.16
CA ARG A 88 15.85 -4.61 4.19
C ARG A 88 15.15 -5.97 4.29
N PHE A 89 14.63 -6.28 5.48
CA PHE A 89 13.93 -7.53 5.75
C PHE A 89 12.68 -7.23 6.58
N ILE A 90 11.56 -7.78 6.17
CA ILE A 90 10.30 -7.73 6.91
C ILE A 90 9.75 -9.15 6.98
N ALA A 91 9.71 -9.70 8.20
CA ALA A 91 9.16 -11.01 8.46
C ALA A 91 7.65 -10.93 8.73
N ILE A 92 6.92 -12.00 8.39
CA ILE A 92 5.54 -12.17 8.80
C ILE A 92 5.51 -12.76 10.21
N PRO A 93 4.91 -12.09 11.20
CA PRO A 93 4.84 -12.60 12.56
C PRO A 93 3.93 -13.84 12.63
N ASP A 94 4.21 -14.71 13.60
CA ASP A 94 3.50 -15.98 13.86
C ASP A 94 3.35 -16.93 12.66
N GLN A 95 4.28 -16.87 11.68
CA GLN A 95 4.28 -17.82 10.58
C GLN A 95 4.47 -19.26 11.11
N PRO A 96 3.55 -20.19 10.79
CA PRO A 96 3.66 -21.58 11.22
C PRO A 96 4.94 -22.23 10.66
N ARG A 97 5.61 -23.05 11.48
CA ARG A 97 6.72 -23.89 11.01
C ARG A 97 6.20 -24.83 9.92
N GLY A 98 6.85 -24.82 8.75
CA GLY A 98 6.44 -25.66 7.63
C GLY A 98 5.24 -25.14 6.82
N GLY A 99 4.92 -23.85 6.89
CA GLY A 99 3.90 -23.21 6.05
C GLY A 99 4.44 -22.00 5.30
N GLN A 100 3.90 -21.72 4.12
CA GLN A 100 4.13 -20.51 3.35
C GLN A 100 3.10 -19.43 3.74
N ALA A 101 3.54 -18.18 3.83
CA ALA A 101 2.65 -17.04 3.98
C ALA A 101 2.43 -16.36 2.61
N VAL A 102 1.18 -16.03 2.30
CA VAL A 102 0.81 -15.27 1.10
C VAL A 102 0.08 -14.00 1.55
N VAL A 103 0.62 -12.84 1.18
CA VAL A 103 -0.01 -11.55 1.48
C VAL A 103 -1.12 -11.29 0.45
N LEU A 104 -2.33 -11.02 0.94
CA LEU A 104 -3.52 -10.80 0.10
C LEU A 104 -3.84 -9.31 -0.05
N ALA A 105 -3.61 -8.53 1.00
CA ALA A 105 -3.88 -7.10 1.02
C ALA A 105 -2.95 -6.38 1.97
N SER A 106 -2.68 -5.10 1.67
CA SER A 106 -1.90 -4.19 2.49
C SER A 106 -2.67 -2.88 2.56
N HIS A 107 -2.92 -2.38 3.78
CA HIS A 107 -3.56 -1.09 3.97
C HIS A 107 -3.00 -0.39 5.20
N ARG A 108 -2.50 0.84 5.03
CA ARG A 108 -1.96 1.69 6.11
C ARG A 108 -0.92 0.98 7.01
N GLY A 109 -0.08 0.13 6.41
CA GLY A 109 0.98 -0.60 7.11
C GLY A 109 0.53 -1.86 7.86
N LEU A 110 -0.71 -2.29 7.70
CA LEU A 110 -1.22 -3.59 8.14
C LEU A 110 -1.38 -4.54 6.95
N LEU A 111 -1.19 -5.83 7.19
CA LEU A 111 -1.28 -6.88 6.18
C LEU A 111 -2.40 -7.86 6.50
N VAL A 112 -3.08 -8.37 5.47
CA VAL A 112 -3.88 -9.60 5.56
C VAL A 112 -3.10 -10.72 4.93
N VAL A 113 -2.82 -11.76 5.71
CA VAL A 113 -1.98 -12.88 5.30
C VAL A 113 -2.78 -14.17 5.34
N ARG A 114 -2.62 -14.99 4.31
CA ARG A 114 -3.06 -16.40 4.27
C ARG A 114 -1.86 -17.29 4.57
N PHE A 115 -2.05 -18.25 5.48
CA PHE A 115 -1.09 -19.31 5.71
C PHE A 115 -1.48 -20.54 4.89
N VAL A 116 -0.52 -21.05 4.12
CA VAL A 116 -0.66 -22.20 3.21
C VAL A 116 0.27 -23.31 3.71
N PRO A 117 -0.23 -24.53 3.99
CA PRO A 117 0.63 -25.67 4.31
C PRO A 117 1.57 -26.02 3.13
N LEU A 118 2.82 -26.42 3.40
CA LEU A 118 3.80 -26.80 2.35
C LEU A 118 3.30 -27.92 1.42
N ASP A 119 2.46 -28.82 1.91
CA ASP A 119 1.94 -29.97 1.17
C ASP A 119 0.73 -29.63 0.28
N ALA A 120 0.26 -28.38 0.31
CA ALA A 120 -0.93 -27.95 -0.43
C ALA A 120 -0.59 -27.63 -1.90
N ILE A 121 -0.81 -28.61 -2.78
CA ILE A 121 -0.62 -28.47 -4.25
C ILE A 121 -1.73 -27.58 -4.88
N SER A 122 -2.87 -27.42 -4.22
CA SER A 122 -4.08 -26.78 -4.75
C SER A 122 -4.31 -25.38 -4.16
N MET A 123 -4.49 -24.37 -5.01
CA MET A 123 -4.98 -23.04 -4.57
C MET A 123 -6.42 -23.08 -4.03
N PHE A 124 -7.16 -24.14 -4.33
CA PHE A 124 -8.52 -24.36 -3.83
C PHE A 124 -8.48 -25.18 -2.54
N GLU A 125 -8.96 -24.58 -1.45
CA GLU A 125 -9.03 -25.20 -0.13
C GLU A 125 -10.44 -25.12 0.42
N LYS A 126 -10.83 -26.06 1.30
CA LYS A 126 -12.11 -25.99 2.01
C LYS A 126 -12.06 -25.08 3.24
N ILE A 127 -10.85 -24.87 3.77
CA ILE A 127 -10.60 -24.11 5.00
C ILE A 127 -9.39 -23.23 4.74
N MET A 128 -9.51 -21.93 5.00
CA MET A 128 -8.40 -20.99 4.94
C MET A 128 -8.09 -20.41 6.31
N ILE A 129 -6.79 -20.38 6.63
CA ILE A 129 -6.25 -19.79 7.86
C ILE A 129 -5.69 -18.41 7.49
N LEU A 130 -6.20 -17.39 8.18
CA LEU A 130 -5.90 -16.00 7.88
C LEU A 130 -5.46 -15.26 9.15
N ALA A 131 -4.62 -14.25 9.00
CA ALA A 131 -4.25 -13.34 10.07
C ALA A 131 -4.14 -11.90 9.57
N VAL A 132 -4.35 -10.94 10.48
CA VAL A 132 -3.98 -9.54 10.28
C VAL A 132 -2.68 -9.28 11.02
N CYS A 133 -1.66 -8.80 10.31
CA CYS A 133 -0.31 -8.61 10.84
C CYS A 133 0.09 -7.13 10.80
N ASP A 134 0.74 -6.66 11.86
CA ASP A 134 1.60 -5.48 11.83
C ASP A 134 3.05 -5.99 11.82
N PRO A 135 3.67 -6.08 10.64
CA PRO A 135 5.00 -6.67 10.54
C PRO A 135 6.08 -5.77 11.15
N ILE A 136 5.82 -4.48 11.33
CA ILE A 136 6.76 -3.53 11.95
C ILE A 136 6.68 -3.63 13.48
N ALA A 137 5.48 -3.79 14.03
CA ALA A 137 5.31 -4.06 15.45
C ALA A 137 5.66 -5.51 15.82
N GLY A 138 5.78 -6.41 14.83
CA GLY A 138 6.01 -7.83 15.05
C GLY A 138 4.80 -8.51 15.69
N THR A 139 3.59 -7.99 15.48
CA THR A 139 2.36 -8.48 16.09
C THR A 139 1.40 -9.03 15.05
N SER A 140 0.75 -10.14 15.37
CA SER A 140 -0.27 -10.77 14.54
C SER A 140 -1.53 -11.02 15.34
N ARG A 141 -2.65 -10.95 14.63
CA ARG A 141 -3.95 -11.34 15.15
C ARG A 141 -4.55 -12.40 14.23
N PRO A 142 -4.66 -13.67 14.67
CA PRO A 142 -5.32 -14.70 13.89
C PRO A 142 -6.81 -14.35 13.71
N LEU A 143 -7.32 -14.61 12.51
CA LEU A 143 -8.73 -14.51 12.20
C LEU A 143 -9.41 -15.88 12.38
N PRO A 144 -10.72 -15.93 12.63
CA PRO A 144 -11.47 -17.18 12.58
C PRO A 144 -11.22 -17.90 11.24
N PRO A 145 -11.07 -19.23 11.21
CA PRO A 145 -10.89 -19.95 9.95
C PRO A 145 -12.08 -19.72 9.01
N LEU A 146 -11.80 -19.38 7.76
CA LEU A 146 -12.84 -19.25 6.74
C LEU A 146 -13.12 -20.63 6.15
N LYS A 147 -14.35 -21.13 6.34
CA LYS A 147 -14.77 -22.46 5.89
C LYS A 147 -15.86 -22.35 4.84
N CYS A 148 -15.71 -23.05 3.72
CA CYS A 148 -16.74 -23.20 2.71
C CYS A 148 -17.05 -24.67 2.47
N SER A 149 -18.26 -24.96 1.99
CA SER A 149 -18.70 -26.33 1.69
C SER A 149 -17.93 -26.94 0.52
N ARG A 150 -17.52 -26.10 -0.43
CA ARG A 150 -16.71 -26.47 -1.60
C ARG A 150 -15.31 -25.90 -1.47
N SER A 151 -14.37 -26.48 -2.19
CA SER A 151 -13.02 -25.93 -2.30
C SER A 151 -13.10 -24.59 -3.04
N PHE A 152 -12.45 -23.57 -2.50
CA PHE A 152 -12.55 -22.20 -2.99
C PHE A 152 -11.18 -21.53 -3.04
N ARG A 153 -11.07 -20.48 -3.85
CA ARG A 153 -9.91 -19.60 -3.89
C ARG A 153 -10.32 -18.17 -3.53
N ILE A 154 -9.38 -17.39 -2.98
CA ILE A 154 -9.59 -15.95 -2.77
C ILE A 154 -9.25 -15.23 -4.08
N GLU A 155 -10.16 -14.38 -4.53
CA GLU A 155 -10.03 -13.58 -5.75
C GLU A 155 -9.78 -12.10 -5.44
N GLY A 156 -10.10 -11.67 -4.22
CA GLY A 156 -9.86 -10.31 -3.77
C GLY A 156 -9.95 -10.19 -2.25
N CYS A 157 -9.17 -9.27 -1.69
CA CYS A 157 -9.10 -8.97 -0.27
C CYS A 157 -8.95 -7.46 -0.06
N ALA A 158 -9.71 -6.91 0.89
CA ALA A 158 -9.60 -5.53 1.35
C ALA A 158 -9.48 -5.49 2.87
N LEU A 159 -8.59 -4.64 3.38
CA LEU A 159 -8.49 -4.33 4.80
C LEU A 159 -8.94 -2.89 5.03
N LEU A 160 -9.94 -2.71 5.89
CA LEU A 160 -10.45 -1.40 6.26
C LEU A 160 -10.11 -1.14 7.72
N THR A 161 -9.54 0.03 7.98
CA THR A 161 -9.21 0.47 9.33
C THR A 161 -10.27 1.44 9.85
N GLY A 162 -10.25 1.71 11.16
CA GLY A 162 -11.13 2.72 11.76
C GLY A 162 -10.98 4.12 11.16
N ALA A 163 -9.82 4.43 10.54
CA ALA A 163 -9.61 5.68 9.84
C ALA A 163 -10.45 5.79 8.57
N ASP A 164 -10.68 4.68 7.86
CA ASP A 164 -11.41 4.64 6.59
C ASP A 164 -12.94 4.72 6.80
N CYS A 165 -13.41 4.37 7.99
CA CYS A 165 -14.82 4.42 8.36
C CYS A 165 -15.27 5.78 8.92
N ARG A 166 -14.34 6.75 9.12
CA ARG A 166 -14.65 8.08 9.65
C ARG A 166 -14.86 9.07 8.50
N VAL A 167 -16.12 9.32 8.18
CA VAL A 167 -16.54 10.27 7.12
C VAL A 167 -16.31 11.75 7.51
N THR A 168 -15.93 12.07 8.76
CA THR A 168 -15.76 13.45 9.21
C THR A 168 -14.46 13.69 9.97
N LYS A 169 -13.78 14.79 9.61
CA LYS A 169 -12.65 15.38 10.33
C LYS A 169 -13.05 15.65 11.79
N ARG A 170 -12.70 14.75 12.71
CA ARG A 170 -12.55 15.09 14.13
C ARG A 170 -11.13 14.80 14.56
N GLN A 171 -10.37 15.87 14.77
CA GLN A 171 -9.15 15.87 15.59
C GLN A 171 -9.56 15.41 17.00
N GLY A 172 -9.14 14.22 17.41
CA GLY A 172 -9.40 13.74 18.76
C GLY A 172 -9.04 12.27 18.96
N ALA A 173 -7.96 12.06 19.71
CA ALA A 173 -7.37 10.80 20.17
C ALA A 173 -6.75 9.90 19.08
N SER A 174 -5.46 9.58 19.30
CA SER A 174 -4.73 8.54 18.57
C SER A 174 -5.43 7.20 18.80
N PRO A 175 -6.01 6.57 17.75
CA PRO A 175 -6.52 5.22 17.87
C PRO A 175 -5.32 4.28 18.06
N SER A 176 -5.46 3.24 18.90
CA SER A 176 -4.50 2.14 18.85
C SER A 176 -4.55 1.52 17.46
N VAL A 177 -3.40 1.03 16.97
CA VAL A 177 -3.24 0.45 15.62
C VAL A 177 -4.26 -0.70 15.35
N TYR A 178 -4.85 -1.27 16.41
CA TYR A 178 -5.85 -2.34 16.37
C TYR A 178 -7.27 -1.97 16.84
N SER A 179 -7.60 -0.70 17.11
CA SER A 179 -8.86 -0.38 17.82
C SER A 179 -10.14 -0.73 17.04
N SER A 180 -10.06 -0.82 15.71
CA SER A 180 -11.15 -1.32 14.87
C SER A 180 -10.66 -1.57 13.44
N PHE A 181 -10.85 -2.77 12.92
CA PHE A 181 -10.69 -3.08 11.49
C PHE A 181 -11.86 -3.92 10.96
N LYS A 182 -12.01 -3.97 9.64
CA LYS A 182 -12.86 -4.92 8.92
C LYS A 182 -12.08 -5.54 7.77
N VAL A 183 -12.21 -6.84 7.58
CA VAL A 183 -11.65 -7.57 6.44
C VAL A 183 -12.80 -7.95 5.52
N LEU A 184 -12.67 -7.60 4.24
CA LEU A 184 -13.59 -8.00 3.17
C LEU A 184 -12.84 -8.96 2.24
N LEU A 185 -13.43 -10.11 1.98
CA LEU A 185 -12.88 -11.13 1.08
C LEU A 185 -13.90 -11.51 0.04
N ILE A 186 -13.43 -11.68 -1.19
CA ILE A 186 -14.22 -12.29 -2.24
C ILE A 186 -13.58 -13.62 -2.58
N SER A 187 -14.38 -14.67 -2.48
CA SER A 187 -13.96 -16.01 -2.85
C SER A 187 -14.73 -16.53 -4.05
N TYR A 188 -14.13 -17.51 -4.73
CA TYR A 188 -14.73 -18.23 -5.85
C TYR A 188 -14.67 -19.73 -5.62
N ASP A 189 -15.84 -20.38 -5.55
CA ASP A 189 -16.01 -21.83 -5.40
C ASP A 189 -16.79 -22.46 -6.57
N GLY A 190 -16.80 -21.75 -7.70
CA GLY A 190 -17.77 -21.92 -8.79
C GLY A 190 -18.82 -20.82 -8.82
N ARG A 191 -19.03 -20.14 -7.68
CA ARG A 191 -19.80 -18.90 -7.57
C ARG A 191 -19.00 -17.90 -6.74
N TYR A 192 -19.30 -16.61 -6.90
CA TYR A 192 -18.66 -15.56 -6.11
C TYR A 192 -19.36 -15.42 -4.75
N ASN A 193 -18.57 -15.43 -3.68
CA ASN A 193 -19.04 -15.29 -2.30
C ASN A 193 -18.32 -14.12 -1.62
N LEU A 194 -19.05 -13.30 -0.84
CA LEU A 194 -18.49 -12.17 -0.10
C LEU A 194 -18.45 -12.56 1.36
N HIS A 195 -17.28 -12.46 1.95
CA HIS A 195 -17.06 -12.71 3.37
C HIS A 195 -16.59 -11.43 4.03
N VAL A 196 -17.21 -11.09 5.15
CA VAL A 196 -16.87 -9.92 5.94
C VAL A 196 -16.64 -10.32 7.38
N LEU A 197 -15.56 -9.81 7.95
CA LEU A 197 -15.23 -9.98 9.35
C LEU A 197 -14.86 -8.65 9.97
N ALA A 198 -15.62 -8.21 10.96
CA ALA A 198 -15.22 -7.09 11.79
C ALA A 198 -14.29 -7.54 12.93
N SER A 199 -13.42 -6.65 13.37
CA SER A 199 -12.45 -6.88 14.45
C SER A 199 -13.07 -7.23 15.81
N ASN A 200 -14.35 -7.01 16.04
CA ASN A 200 -15.08 -7.39 17.26
C ASN A 200 -15.93 -8.66 17.06
N GLU A 201 -15.92 -9.25 15.87
CA GLU A 201 -16.69 -10.45 15.55
C GLU A 201 -15.80 -11.70 15.63
N LEU A 202 -16.44 -12.81 15.99
CA LEU A 202 -15.78 -14.12 16.14
C LEU A 202 -16.00 -15.04 14.94
N SER A 203 -16.78 -14.60 13.94
CA SER A 203 -17.17 -15.40 12.79
C SER A 203 -17.38 -14.56 11.56
N TRP A 204 -17.11 -15.14 10.39
CA TRP A 204 -17.37 -14.53 9.10
C TRP A 204 -18.86 -14.38 8.82
N ARG A 205 -19.28 -13.18 8.44
CA ARG A 205 -20.56 -12.96 7.77
C ARG A 205 -20.38 -13.27 6.29
N THR A 206 -21.14 -14.23 5.77
CA THR A 206 -21.00 -14.68 4.38
C THR A 206 -22.29 -14.40 3.62
N SER A 207 -22.19 -13.63 2.54
CA SER A 207 -23.23 -13.54 1.52
C SER A 207 -22.89 -14.53 0.40
N ARG A 208 -23.74 -15.55 0.22
CA ARG A 208 -23.52 -16.62 -0.77
C ARG A 208 -24.19 -16.28 -2.09
N ASN A 209 -23.56 -16.66 -3.20
CA ASN A 209 -24.09 -16.48 -4.57
C ASN A 209 -24.56 -15.03 -4.83
N TRP A 210 -23.94 -14.08 -4.16
CA TRP A 210 -24.35 -12.68 -4.19
C TRP A 210 -24.10 -12.05 -5.56
N PHE A 211 -23.22 -12.67 -6.34
CA PHE A 211 -22.98 -12.37 -7.74
C PHE A 211 -23.07 -13.65 -8.56
N GLU A 212 -24.24 -13.87 -9.15
CA GLU A 212 -24.37 -14.66 -10.36
C GLU A 212 -24.39 -13.65 -11.52
N PRO A 213 -23.52 -13.78 -12.53
CA PRO A 213 -23.75 -13.09 -13.80
C PRO A 213 -25.00 -13.74 -14.44
N VAL A 214 -26.19 -13.39 -13.93
CA VAL A 214 -27.48 -14.03 -14.28
C VAL A 214 -27.76 -13.89 -15.78
N GLU A 215 -27.12 -12.96 -16.47
CA GLU A 215 -27.27 -12.78 -17.91
C GLU A 215 -26.21 -13.50 -18.76
N TYR A 216 -25.09 -13.99 -18.21
CA TYR A 216 -23.96 -14.41 -19.04
C TYR A 216 -23.10 -15.54 -18.47
N ALA A 217 -23.10 -16.69 -19.14
CA ALA A 217 -22.40 -17.94 -18.80
C ALA A 217 -20.84 -17.88 -18.85
N GLY A 218 -20.23 -16.71 -18.73
CA GLY A 218 -18.78 -16.53 -18.85
C GLY A 218 -18.07 -16.25 -17.52
N ARG A 219 -16.78 -16.64 -17.45
CA ARG A 219 -15.91 -16.38 -16.29
C ARG A 219 -15.50 -14.91 -16.26
N VAL A 220 -15.85 -14.21 -15.19
CA VAL A 220 -15.32 -12.88 -14.86
C VAL A 220 -13.87 -13.00 -14.36
N VAL A 221 -12.99 -12.08 -14.75
CA VAL A 221 -11.57 -12.10 -14.38
C VAL A 221 -11.25 -10.91 -13.47
N PRO A 222 -10.92 -11.11 -12.19
CA PRO A 222 -10.46 -10.02 -11.32
C PRO A 222 -9.16 -9.45 -11.87
N GLN A 223 -9.04 -8.12 -11.83
CA GLN A 223 -7.83 -7.43 -12.30
C GLN A 223 -6.80 -7.22 -11.19
N GLN A 224 -7.23 -7.27 -9.93
CA GLN A 224 -6.37 -7.09 -8.75
C GLN A 224 -6.90 -7.87 -7.55
N ILE A 225 -5.98 -8.39 -6.74
CA ILE A 225 -6.29 -9.09 -5.48
C ILE A 225 -6.41 -8.09 -4.34
N ASN A 226 -5.54 -7.09 -4.26
CA ASN A 226 -5.68 -6.01 -3.29
C ASN A 226 -6.84 -5.11 -3.73
N ILE A 227 -7.97 -5.18 -3.02
CA ILE A 227 -9.17 -4.40 -3.31
C ILE A 227 -8.95 -2.98 -2.78
N VAL A 228 -9.22 -1.99 -3.63
CA VAL A 228 -9.03 -0.57 -3.31
C VAL A 228 -10.08 -0.11 -2.32
N VAL A 229 -9.65 0.60 -1.27
CA VAL A 229 -10.55 1.16 -0.25
C VAL A 229 -10.60 2.67 -0.39
N CYS A 230 -11.78 3.22 -0.73
CA CYS A 230 -11.98 4.65 -0.89
C CYS A 230 -13.25 5.10 -0.15
N ARG A 231 -13.13 6.14 0.69
CA ARG A 231 -14.26 6.78 1.40
C ARG A 231 -15.21 5.80 2.13
N GLY A 232 -14.65 4.73 2.72
CA GLY A 232 -15.44 3.72 3.43
C GLY A 232 -16.17 2.72 2.54
N MET A 233 -15.82 2.67 1.24
CA MET A 233 -16.26 1.66 0.29
C MET A 233 -15.06 0.86 -0.20
N ALA A 234 -15.28 -0.43 -0.45
CA ALA A 234 -14.31 -1.30 -1.11
C ALA A 234 -14.69 -1.42 -2.59
N HIS A 235 -13.73 -1.19 -3.47
CA HIS A 235 -13.92 -1.11 -4.91
C HIS A 235 -13.09 -2.19 -5.61
N TRP A 236 -13.78 -3.10 -6.29
CA TRP A 236 -13.14 -4.19 -7.00
C TRP A 236 -13.34 -4.06 -8.50
N LEU A 237 -12.24 -4.24 -9.25
CA LEU A 237 -12.23 -4.16 -10.70
C LEU A 237 -12.28 -5.56 -11.30
N PHE A 238 -13.24 -5.77 -12.18
CA PHE A 238 -13.33 -7.00 -12.94
C PHE A 238 -13.47 -6.72 -14.43
N LYS A 239 -12.88 -7.62 -15.22
CA LYS A 239 -13.00 -7.62 -16.67
C LYS A 239 -13.92 -8.76 -17.09
N TYR A 240 -14.86 -8.43 -17.96
CA TYR A 240 -15.71 -9.40 -18.60
C TYR A 240 -15.73 -9.12 -20.10
N SER A 241 -15.31 -10.11 -20.90
CA SER A 241 -15.09 -9.91 -22.33
C SER A 241 -14.16 -8.71 -22.57
N SER A 242 -14.68 -7.65 -23.20
CA SER A 242 -13.95 -6.42 -23.51
C SER A 242 -14.23 -5.26 -22.56
N ASP A 243 -15.19 -5.44 -21.64
CA ASP A 243 -15.68 -4.37 -20.77
C ASP A 243 -15.12 -4.51 -19.35
N PHE A 244 -14.96 -3.37 -18.69
CA PHE A 244 -14.58 -3.30 -17.29
C PHE A 244 -15.77 -2.87 -16.43
N TYR A 245 -15.81 -3.41 -15.22
CA TYR A 245 -16.86 -3.14 -14.26
C TYR A 245 -16.24 -2.97 -12.88
N THR A 246 -16.89 -2.15 -12.07
CA THR A 246 -16.55 -1.96 -10.67
C THR A 246 -17.64 -2.54 -9.80
N LEU A 247 -17.24 -3.34 -8.81
CA LEU A 247 -18.09 -3.70 -7.68
C LEU A 247 -17.73 -2.80 -6.52
N ASN A 248 -18.72 -2.08 -6.01
CA ASN A 248 -18.57 -1.20 -4.86
C ASN A 248 -19.31 -1.82 -3.67
N VAL A 249 -18.64 -1.98 -2.54
CA VAL A 249 -19.22 -2.53 -1.31
C VAL A 249 -19.06 -1.52 -0.18
N CYS A 250 -20.17 -1.03 0.36
CA CYS A 250 -20.16 -0.10 1.48
C CYS A 250 -19.78 -0.82 2.77
N ALA A 251 -18.67 -0.40 3.41
CA ALA A 251 -18.17 -1.03 4.63
C ALA A 251 -19.12 -0.95 5.82
N LYS A 252 -20.05 0.03 5.81
CA LYS A 252 -21.01 0.24 6.90
C LYS A 252 -22.29 -0.56 6.70
N THR A 253 -22.92 -0.42 5.53
CA THR A 253 -24.24 -1.00 5.23
C THR A 253 -24.14 -2.38 4.59
N MET A 254 -22.95 -2.76 4.09
CA MET A 254 -22.74 -3.93 3.23
C MET A 254 -23.58 -3.90 1.95
N GLN A 255 -24.13 -2.73 1.59
CA GLN A 255 -24.80 -2.53 0.31
C GLN A 255 -23.76 -2.58 -0.80
N MET A 256 -24.18 -3.18 -1.90
CA MET A 256 -23.33 -3.44 -3.06
C MET A 256 -23.94 -2.76 -4.27
N SER A 257 -23.08 -2.19 -5.11
CA SER A 257 -23.47 -1.70 -6.42
C SER A 257 -22.47 -2.17 -7.46
N ILE A 258 -22.95 -2.39 -8.68
CA ILE A 258 -22.12 -2.73 -9.82
C ILE A 258 -22.28 -1.64 -10.85
N THR A 259 -21.16 -1.14 -11.34
CA THR A 259 -21.14 -0.06 -12.32
C THR A 259 -20.25 -0.47 -13.49
N LYS A 260 -20.82 -0.48 -14.69
CA LYS A 260 -20.05 -0.63 -15.93
C LYS A 260 -19.24 0.64 -16.16
N LEU A 261 -17.96 0.48 -16.48
CA LEU A 261 -17.09 1.61 -16.74
C LEU A 261 -17.27 2.10 -18.19
N PRO A 262 -17.38 3.42 -18.43
CA PRO A 262 -17.58 3.99 -19.76
C PRO A 262 -16.26 4.03 -20.56
N LEU A 263 -15.50 2.94 -20.58
CA LEU A 263 -14.28 2.86 -21.38
C LEU A 263 -14.66 2.62 -22.85
N THR A 264 -14.48 3.64 -23.68
CA THR A 264 -14.82 3.58 -25.10
C THR A 264 -14.01 2.51 -25.83
N ARG A 265 -14.73 1.73 -26.65
CA ARG A 265 -14.16 0.75 -27.57
C ARG A 265 -13.46 1.51 -28.70
N ASN A 266 -12.18 1.26 -28.93
CA ASN A 266 -11.50 1.79 -30.13
C ASN A 266 -11.92 0.93 -31.34
N PRO A 267 -12.27 1.51 -32.51
CA PRO A 267 -12.62 0.75 -33.71
C PRO A 267 -11.56 -0.28 -34.18
N LEU A 268 -10.29 -0.12 -33.78
CA LEU A 268 -9.19 -1.04 -34.13
C LEU A 268 -8.94 -2.18 -33.11
N GLY A 269 -9.72 -2.25 -32.02
CA GLY A 269 -9.56 -3.29 -30.98
C GLY A 269 -9.45 -2.75 -29.55
N PHE A 270 -8.88 -3.55 -28.66
CA PHE A 270 -8.79 -3.25 -27.22
C PHE A 270 -7.96 -1.98 -26.94
N LYS A 271 -8.53 -1.00 -26.23
CA LYS A 271 -7.83 0.24 -25.84
C LYS A 271 -6.72 0.01 -24.81
N PHE A 272 -6.91 -0.92 -23.88
CA PHE A 272 -5.96 -1.23 -22.80
C PHE A 272 -5.57 -2.71 -22.76
N SER A 273 -4.29 -3.00 -22.52
CA SER A 273 -3.82 -4.37 -22.21
C SER A 273 -4.21 -4.78 -20.80
N SER A 274 -4.16 -3.82 -19.86
CA SER A 274 -4.32 -4.04 -18.43
C SER A 274 -4.91 -2.80 -17.78
N ALA A 275 -5.69 -2.99 -16.71
CA ALA A 275 -6.23 -1.88 -15.93
C ALA A 275 -6.28 -2.20 -14.42
N LEU A 276 -6.11 -1.18 -13.59
CA LEU A 276 -6.16 -1.28 -12.12
C LEU A 276 -6.93 -0.10 -11.53
N LEU A 277 -7.60 -0.30 -10.40
CA LEU A 277 -8.10 0.84 -9.62
C LEU A 277 -7.00 1.37 -8.71
N ASN A 278 -7.10 2.64 -8.37
CA ASN A 278 -6.24 3.34 -7.41
C ASN A 278 -7.06 4.40 -6.66
N VAL A 279 -6.48 5.00 -5.62
CA VAL A 279 -6.99 6.22 -5.00
C VAL A 279 -6.04 7.36 -5.33
N THR A 280 -6.56 8.49 -5.81
CA THR A 280 -5.77 9.70 -6.04
C THR A 280 -5.47 10.42 -4.72
N ASN A 281 -4.49 11.32 -4.73
CA ASN A 281 -4.05 12.03 -3.51
C ASN A 281 -5.16 12.85 -2.81
N ASP A 282 -6.20 13.25 -3.56
CA ASP A 282 -7.39 13.93 -3.06
C ASP A 282 -8.43 12.98 -2.43
N GLY A 283 -8.15 11.68 -2.42
CA GLY A 283 -9.04 10.64 -1.90
C GLY A 283 -10.22 10.33 -2.83
N SER A 284 -10.05 10.55 -4.14
CA SER A 284 -11.03 10.16 -5.16
C SER A 284 -10.65 8.80 -5.76
N LEU A 285 -11.65 8.03 -6.20
CA LEU A 285 -11.39 6.74 -6.84
C LEU A 285 -10.89 6.99 -8.27
N SER A 286 -9.87 6.24 -8.68
CA SER A 286 -9.24 6.36 -9.98
C SER A 286 -9.08 5.00 -10.64
N LEU A 287 -9.09 4.99 -11.97
CA LEU A 287 -8.82 3.84 -12.82
C LEU A 287 -7.60 4.16 -13.69
N LEU A 288 -6.62 3.26 -13.68
CA LEU A 288 -5.42 3.30 -14.50
C LEU A 288 -5.61 2.31 -15.65
N GLY A 289 -5.49 2.78 -16.89
CA GLY A 289 -5.54 1.97 -18.10
C GLY A 289 -4.21 2.05 -18.84
N LEU A 290 -3.51 0.91 -18.93
CA LEU A 290 -2.23 0.81 -19.64
C LEU A 290 -2.46 0.38 -21.09
N TYR A 291 -1.86 1.11 -22.02
CA TYR A 291 -1.91 0.77 -23.44
C TYR A 291 -1.04 -0.44 -23.76
N ARG A 292 -1.41 -1.13 -24.85
CA ARG A 292 -0.80 -2.41 -25.24
C ARG A 292 0.68 -2.30 -25.62
N ASP A 293 1.06 -1.17 -26.18
CA ASP A 293 2.40 -0.83 -26.64
C ASP A 293 3.26 -0.19 -25.55
N CYS A 294 2.71 0.00 -24.34
CA CYS A 294 3.42 0.58 -23.20
C CYS A 294 3.92 1.99 -23.48
N SER A 295 3.27 2.72 -24.39
CA SER A 295 3.59 4.09 -24.72
C SER A 295 2.85 5.08 -23.82
N TRP A 296 1.63 4.72 -23.41
CA TRP A 296 0.72 5.62 -22.70
C TRP A 296 0.00 4.92 -21.55
N LEU A 297 -0.19 5.69 -20.48
CA LEU A 297 -1.05 5.34 -19.35
C LEU A 297 -2.14 6.39 -19.20
N GLU A 298 -3.40 5.96 -19.27
CA GLU A 298 -4.54 6.83 -18.99
C GLU A 298 -4.99 6.70 -17.53
N MET A 299 -5.31 7.83 -16.93
CA MET A 299 -5.90 7.93 -15.61
C MET A 299 -7.29 8.53 -15.75
N TRP A 300 -8.28 7.83 -15.22
CA TRP A 300 -9.67 8.24 -15.15
C TRP A 300 -10.04 8.38 -13.68
N THR A 301 -10.72 9.46 -13.30
CA THR A 301 -11.20 9.63 -11.92
C THR A 301 -12.71 9.66 -11.85
N HIS A 302 -13.22 9.16 -10.73
CA HIS A 302 -14.62 9.20 -10.40
C HIS A 302 -14.95 10.47 -9.62
N GLU A 303 -15.81 11.32 -10.18
CA GLU A 303 -16.35 12.47 -9.46
C GLU A 303 -17.38 11.96 -8.43
N GLY A 304 -17.05 12.06 -7.14
CA GLY A 304 -17.91 11.52 -6.08
C GLY A 304 -19.18 12.35 -5.88
N ASP A 305 -20.36 11.71 -6.01
CA ASP A 305 -21.69 11.88 -5.37
C ASP A 305 -22.18 13.25 -4.86
N ASN A 306 -21.54 14.38 -5.16
CA ASN A 306 -21.98 15.68 -4.69
C ASN A 306 -23.02 16.34 -5.60
N LYS A 307 -23.27 15.83 -6.81
CA LYS A 307 -24.31 16.34 -7.71
C LYS A 307 -24.74 15.30 -8.76
N SER A 308 -25.81 14.57 -8.52
CA SER A 308 -26.90 14.47 -9.52
C SER A 308 -28.10 13.74 -8.94
N VAL A 309 -29.25 14.41 -9.04
CA VAL A 309 -30.60 13.86 -8.79
C VAL A 309 -31.14 13.24 -10.09
N ASP A 310 -30.29 13.02 -11.09
CA ASP A 310 -30.71 12.55 -12.40
C ASP A 310 -29.74 11.49 -12.95
N GLY A 311 -30.32 10.51 -13.64
CA GLY A 311 -29.83 9.13 -13.72
C GLY A 311 -28.46 8.89 -14.38
N MET A 312 -27.72 7.95 -13.79
CA MET A 312 -27.03 6.81 -14.45
C MET A 312 -26.09 7.04 -15.65
N ALA A 313 -25.56 8.25 -15.90
CA ALA A 313 -24.53 8.46 -16.93
C ALA A 313 -23.32 9.27 -16.42
N ASP A 314 -22.13 8.67 -16.62
CA ASP A 314 -20.79 9.29 -16.71
C ASP A 314 -20.24 10.11 -15.52
N CYS A 315 -20.07 9.47 -14.36
CA CYS A 315 -19.26 10.03 -13.26
C CYS A 315 -17.74 9.81 -13.44
N TRP A 316 -17.31 9.09 -14.48
CA TRP A 316 -15.91 8.83 -14.79
C TRP A 316 -15.44 9.73 -15.93
N HIS A 317 -14.38 10.48 -15.69
CA HIS A 317 -13.76 11.32 -16.71
C HIS A 317 -12.24 11.10 -16.75
N GLN A 318 -11.66 11.22 -17.94
CA GLN A 318 -10.22 11.17 -18.12
C GLN A 318 -9.59 12.41 -17.50
N THR A 319 -8.68 12.23 -16.56
CA THR A 319 -7.99 13.33 -15.88
C THR A 319 -6.55 13.49 -16.29
N LYS A 320 -5.86 12.39 -16.59
CA LYS A 320 -4.46 12.43 -16.96
C LYS A 320 -4.16 11.44 -18.08
N MET A 321 -3.26 11.85 -18.95
CA MET A 321 -2.61 10.99 -19.92
C MET A 321 -1.11 11.12 -19.69
N ILE A 322 -0.44 10.01 -19.40
CA ILE A 322 0.97 9.97 -19.03
C ILE A 322 1.71 9.24 -20.14
N GLU A 323 2.65 9.93 -20.77
CA GLU A 323 3.59 9.32 -21.70
C GLU A 323 4.61 8.51 -20.90
N LEU A 324 4.83 7.26 -21.29
CA LEU A 324 5.76 6.37 -20.62
C LEU A 324 7.14 6.47 -21.26
N ILE A 325 8.12 6.85 -20.46
CA ILE A 325 9.51 6.97 -20.89
C ILE A 325 10.16 5.61 -20.68
N GLN A 326 10.18 4.80 -21.73
CA GLN A 326 10.72 3.44 -21.69
C GLN A 326 12.24 3.43 -21.42
N PRO A 327 12.77 2.37 -20.80
CA PRO A 327 14.20 2.23 -20.59
C PRO A 327 14.94 2.13 -21.93
N LYS A 328 16.06 2.87 -22.08
CA LYS A 328 16.84 2.93 -23.33
C LYS A 328 17.43 1.59 -23.77
N GLU A 329 17.57 0.64 -22.84
CA GLU A 329 18.30 -0.61 -23.04
C GLU A 329 17.41 -1.81 -23.40
N SER A 330 16.09 -1.63 -23.50
CA SER A 330 15.15 -2.72 -23.73
C SER A 330 13.92 -2.31 -24.54
N THR A 331 13.63 -3.04 -25.62
CA THR A 331 12.33 -2.95 -26.29
C THR A 331 11.29 -3.61 -25.39
N VAL A 332 10.49 -2.80 -24.70
CA VAL A 332 9.44 -3.30 -23.80
C VAL A 332 8.32 -3.91 -24.64
N GLY A 333 8.02 -5.19 -24.38
CA GLY A 333 6.96 -5.92 -25.06
C GLY A 333 5.55 -5.57 -24.54
N LEU A 334 4.63 -6.52 -24.69
CA LEU A 334 3.30 -6.40 -24.10
C LEU A 334 3.40 -6.41 -22.58
N VAL A 335 2.95 -5.34 -21.92
CA VAL A 335 3.00 -5.23 -20.45
C VAL A 335 1.63 -5.42 -19.80
N GLN A 336 1.67 -6.04 -18.62
CA GLN A 336 0.56 -6.22 -17.70
C GLN A 336 0.84 -5.47 -16.38
N CYS A 337 -0.16 -4.81 -15.83
CA CYS A 337 -0.06 -4.20 -14.51
C CYS A 337 -0.13 -5.28 -13.43
N VAL A 338 0.75 -5.18 -12.42
CA VAL A 338 0.78 -6.12 -11.28
C VAL A 338 0.10 -5.51 -10.06
N CYS A 339 0.56 -4.33 -9.61
CA CYS A 339 -0.03 -3.62 -8.48
C CYS A 339 0.33 -2.13 -8.52
N VAL A 340 -0.52 -1.31 -7.89
CA VAL A 340 -0.29 0.12 -7.71
C VAL A 340 -0.10 0.45 -6.23
N SER A 341 0.88 1.31 -5.96
CA SER A 341 1.20 1.85 -4.65
C SER A 341 0.42 3.15 -4.45
N GLU A 342 -0.54 3.15 -3.51
CA GLU A 342 -1.48 4.27 -3.32
C GLU A 342 -0.76 5.54 -2.84
N MET A 343 0.16 5.41 -1.89
CA MET A 343 0.84 6.55 -1.25
C MET A 343 2.05 7.06 -2.02
N SER A 344 2.79 6.17 -2.69
CA SER A 344 4.01 6.50 -3.42
C SER A 344 3.78 6.78 -4.90
N GLY A 345 2.59 6.51 -5.43
CA GLY A 345 2.26 6.76 -6.84
C GLY A 345 3.16 5.99 -7.80
N LYS A 346 3.62 4.80 -7.39
CA LYS A 346 4.43 3.90 -8.21
C LYS A 346 3.56 2.74 -8.68
N LEU A 347 3.72 2.36 -9.95
CA LEU A 347 3.03 1.24 -10.56
C LEU A 347 4.05 0.16 -10.92
N LEU A 348 3.87 -1.05 -10.38
CA LEU A 348 4.67 -2.21 -10.77
C LEU A 348 3.99 -2.88 -11.97
N VAL A 349 4.76 -3.08 -13.03
CA VAL A 349 4.31 -3.72 -14.26
C VAL A 349 5.28 -4.82 -14.68
N LYS A 350 4.80 -5.80 -15.45
CA LYS A 350 5.62 -6.87 -16.00
C LYS A 350 5.38 -7.04 -17.50
N ASP A 351 6.42 -7.34 -18.26
CA ASP A 351 6.27 -7.67 -19.67
C ASP A 351 6.04 -9.18 -19.91
N ASN A 352 5.94 -9.56 -21.18
CA ASN A 352 5.78 -10.95 -21.62
C ASN A 352 7.07 -11.79 -21.52
N GLN A 353 8.20 -11.19 -21.17
CA GLN A 353 9.47 -11.85 -20.88
C GLN A 353 9.70 -11.99 -19.36
N ASP A 354 8.68 -11.68 -18.55
CA ASP A 354 8.72 -11.67 -17.10
C ASP A 354 9.74 -10.67 -16.50
N CYS A 355 10.14 -9.66 -17.27
CA CYS A 355 10.86 -8.51 -16.74
C CYS A 355 9.89 -7.60 -15.99
N ALA A 356 10.33 -7.10 -14.83
CA ALA A 356 9.56 -6.24 -13.97
C ALA A 356 10.06 -4.79 -14.08
N TYR A 357 9.12 -3.85 -14.09
CA TYR A 357 9.41 -2.42 -14.20
C TYR A 357 8.57 -1.62 -13.21
N ILE A 358 9.14 -0.54 -12.70
CA ILE A 358 8.41 0.45 -11.92
C ILE A 358 8.20 1.70 -12.76
N VAL A 359 6.93 2.11 -12.84
CA VAL A 359 6.50 3.34 -13.50
C VAL A 359 6.18 4.38 -12.42
N ASP A 360 6.76 5.57 -12.54
CA ASP A 360 6.37 6.73 -11.76
C ASP A 360 5.12 7.39 -12.38
N LEU A 361 4.00 7.40 -11.66
CA LEU A 361 2.74 7.94 -12.18
C LEU A 361 2.74 9.47 -12.30
N GLN A 362 3.71 10.15 -11.68
CA GLN A 362 3.87 11.59 -11.80
C GLN A 362 4.62 11.95 -13.08
N THR A 363 5.77 11.32 -13.32
CA THR A 363 6.69 11.67 -14.42
C THR A 363 6.56 10.78 -15.65
N GLY A 364 5.98 9.59 -15.53
CA GLY A 364 5.97 8.58 -16.60
C GLY A 364 7.30 7.83 -16.76
N ALA A 365 8.30 8.13 -15.95
CA ALA A 365 9.59 7.44 -15.99
C ALA A 365 9.43 5.97 -15.64
N MET A 366 10.02 5.09 -16.45
CA MET A 366 9.99 3.64 -16.29
C MET A 366 11.40 3.12 -16.00
N GLU A 367 11.54 2.40 -14.89
CA GLU A 367 12.81 1.83 -14.42
C GLU A 367 12.71 0.31 -14.37
N THR A 368 13.72 -0.39 -14.87
CA THR A 368 13.82 -1.85 -14.77
C THR A 368 14.17 -2.26 -13.35
N VAL A 369 13.38 -3.17 -12.78
CA VAL A 369 13.53 -3.65 -11.39
C VAL A 369 13.47 -5.19 -11.29
N THR A 370 13.70 -5.87 -12.41
CA THR A 370 13.70 -7.34 -12.51
C THR A 370 14.69 -8.00 -11.54
N ASP A 371 15.78 -7.31 -11.21
CA ASP A 371 16.85 -7.71 -10.30
C ASP A 371 16.44 -7.62 -8.82
N TRP A 372 15.36 -6.89 -8.49
CA TRP A 372 14.83 -6.84 -7.14
C TRP A 372 14.14 -8.16 -6.74
N PHE A 373 13.73 -8.96 -7.74
CA PHE A 373 13.00 -10.20 -7.55
C PHE A 373 13.90 -11.41 -7.86
N CYS A 374 13.83 -12.42 -7.01
CA CYS A 374 14.56 -13.68 -7.18
C CYS A 374 13.92 -14.60 -8.23
N GLY A 375 12.66 -14.37 -8.59
CA GLY A 375 11.89 -15.18 -9.51
C GLY A 375 10.99 -14.37 -10.44
N ILE A 376 10.03 -15.07 -11.07
CA ILE A 376 8.97 -14.48 -11.89
C ILE A 376 7.85 -14.00 -10.95
N VAL A 377 7.52 -12.71 -11.03
CA VAL A 377 6.46 -12.12 -10.21
C VAL A 377 5.09 -12.54 -10.76
N THR A 378 4.39 -13.35 -9.96
CA THR A 378 3.01 -13.76 -10.28
C THR A 378 2.00 -12.81 -9.67
N MET A 379 2.26 -12.36 -8.44
CA MET A 379 1.44 -11.39 -7.70
C MET A 379 2.35 -10.56 -6.82
N ALA A 380 1.99 -9.30 -6.59
CA ALA A 380 2.67 -8.45 -5.63
C ALA A 380 1.67 -7.57 -4.89
N VAL A 381 1.95 -7.30 -3.62
CA VAL A 381 1.21 -6.34 -2.80
C VAL A 381 2.22 -5.30 -2.30
N PRO A 382 2.04 -4.01 -2.61
CA PRO A 382 2.94 -2.96 -2.13
C PRO A 382 2.77 -2.78 -0.62
N PHE A 383 3.90 -2.60 0.07
CA PHE A 383 3.91 -2.30 1.50
C PHE A 383 4.34 -0.86 1.72
N GLU A 384 3.37 -0.05 2.12
CA GLU A 384 3.53 1.39 2.29
C GLU A 384 3.40 1.80 3.75
N LYS A 385 4.12 2.87 4.10
CA LYS A 385 4.08 3.46 5.43
C LYS A 385 3.64 4.92 5.38
N ASP A 386 2.57 5.20 6.10
CA ASP A 386 2.21 6.56 6.49
C ASP A 386 3.17 7.03 7.59
N TRP A 387 4.25 7.69 7.17
CA TRP A 387 5.25 8.22 8.08
C TRP A 387 4.66 9.21 9.09
N PRO A 388 3.89 10.26 8.70
CA PRO A 388 3.24 11.15 9.66
C PRO A 388 2.45 10.41 10.75
N THR A 389 1.58 9.49 10.37
CA THR A 389 0.78 8.72 11.33
C THR A 389 1.65 7.82 12.21
N PHE A 390 2.71 7.25 11.64
CA PHE A 390 3.66 6.43 12.39
C PHE A 390 4.45 7.24 13.43
N PHE A 391 5.00 8.39 13.06
CA PHE A 391 5.68 9.29 13.98
C PHE A 391 4.73 9.77 15.08
N MET A 392 3.52 10.18 14.74
CA MET A 392 2.52 10.57 15.74
C MET A 392 2.22 9.44 16.72
N SER A 393 1.94 8.21 16.24
CA SER A 393 1.60 7.09 17.13
C SER A 393 2.75 6.67 18.04
N ARG A 394 3.99 6.64 17.53
CA ARG A 394 5.18 6.24 18.31
C ARG A 394 5.66 7.31 19.27
N LEU A 395 5.50 8.58 18.92
CA LEU A 395 6.03 9.69 19.73
C LEU A 395 5.00 10.29 20.68
N ALA A 396 3.70 10.31 20.33
CA ALA A 396 2.64 10.92 21.14
C ALA A 396 2.22 10.09 22.37
N GLY A 397 2.68 8.84 22.49
CA GLY A 397 2.42 7.98 23.65
C GLY A 397 2.96 8.52 24.99
N GLY A 398 3.85 9.51 24.97
CA GLY A 398 4.23 10.27 26.15
C GLY A 398 3.26 11.42 26.39
N ARG A 399 2.21 11.22 27.20
CA ARG A 399 1.32 12.31 27.67
C ARG A 399 2.15 13.41 28.36
N ILE A 400 2.48 14.47 27.63
CA ILE A 400 3.03 15.69 28.22
C ILE A 400 1.92 16.72 28.14
N LYS A 401 1.32 17.02 29.30
CA LYS A 401 0.38 18.13 29.46
C LYS A 401 1.04 19.39 28.90
N ARG A 402 0.43 19.99 27.87
CA ARG A 402 0.87 21.21 27.19
C ARG A 402 0.82 22.48 28.07
N ASN A 403 0.63 22.33 29.38
CA ASN A 403 0.43 23.44 30.30
C ASN A 403 1.64 23.53 31.23
N LYS A 404 2.74 24.13 30.73
CA LYS A 404 3.79 24.84 31.51
C LYS A 404 5.04 25.21 30.68
N LEU A 405 4.99 25.26 29.36
CA LEU A 405 6.12 25.73 28.53
C LEU A 405 6.23 27.27 28.45
N ARG A 406 5.95 27.98 29.55
CA ARG A 406 6.24 29.43 29.66
C ARG A 406 6.92 29.83 30.97
N GLY A 407 7.23 28.89 31.87
CA GLY A 407 7.75 29.23 33.20
C GLY A 407 8.82 28.31 33.79
N ALA A 408 9.33 27.31 33.05
CA ALA A 408 10.25 26.31 33.61
C ALA A 408 11.56 26.16 32.81
N ILE A 409 12.08 27.24 32.23
CA ILE A 409 13.37 27.23 31.49
C ILE A 409 14.58 27.52 32.41
N SER A 410 14.41 27.79 33.70
CA SER A 410 15.54 28.22 34.55
C SER A 410 16.40 27.11 35.18
N LYS A 411 16.01 25.83 35.25
CA LYS A 411 16.76 24.86 36.06
C LYS A 411 16.66 23.42 35.57
N ILE A 412 17.33 23.06 34.47
CA ILE A 412 18.00 21.75 34.31
C ILE A 412 19.12 21.95 33.27
N ALA A 413 20.19 22.63 33.68
CA ALA A 413 21.49 22.49 33.03
C ALA A 413 22.32 21.53 33.89
N SER A 414 23.13 20.69 33.24
CA SER A 414 23.93 19.60 33.82
C SER A 414 23.13 18.35 34.21
N THR A 415 22.92 17.42 33.29
CA THR A 415 23.66 16.14 33.25
C THR A 415 23.19 15.29 32.06
N PHE A 416 24.15 14.60 31.43
CA PHE A 416 24.01 13.57 30.39
C PHE A 416 23.74 14.00 28.94
N CYS A 417 24.82 14.15 28.16
CA CYS A 417 25.14 13.23 27.04
C CYS A 417 26.57 13.46 26.51
N LYS A 418 27.28 12.36 26.20
CA LYS A 418 28.69 12.33 25.77
C LYS A 418 28.88 12.83 24.31
N PRO A 419 30.05 13.40 23.95
CA PRO A 419 30.33 14.05 22.65
C PRO A 419 30.36 13.13 21.40
N ILE A 420 30.14 11.82 21.54
CA ILE A 420 30.26 10.85 20.43
C ILE A 420 29.08 10.95 19.43
N VAL A 421 27.90 11.39 19.88
CA VAL A 421 26.70 11.48 19.02
C VAL A 421 26.77 12.66 18.04
N VAL A 422 27.49 13.73 18.39
CA VAL A 422 27.63 14.93 17.54
C VAL A 422 28.55 14.66 16.35
N ALA A 423 29.59 13.84 16.53
CA ALA A 423 30.52 13.47 15.46
C ALA A 423 29.85 12.60 14.37
N VAL A 424 28.94 11.70 14.76
CA VAL A 424 28.22 10.83 13.79
C VAL A 424 27.22 11.64 12.96
N ILE A 425 26.57 12.65 13.54
CA ILE A 425 25.61 13.50 12.81
C ILE A 425 26.34 14.47 11.88
N PHE A 426 27.47 15.07 12.31
CA PHE A 426 28.29 15.87 11.39
C PHE A 426 28.88 15.02 10.26
N GLY A 427 29.31 13.79 10.54
CA GLY A 427 29.73 12.85 9.50
C GLY A 427 28.63 12.57 8.47
N LEU A 428 27.39 12.33 8.91
CA LEU A 428 26.27 12.05 8.00
C LEU A 428 25.80 13.29 7.20
N ILE A 429 25.89 14.49 7.78
CA ILE A 429 25.53 15.74 7.08
C ILE A 429 26.61 16.10 6.05
N VAL A 430 27.90 15.94 6.39
CA VAL A 430 29.02 16.21 5.47
C VAL A 430 29.03 15.20 4.32
N MET A 431 28.78 13.91 4.59
CA MET A 431 28.69 12.89 3.53
C MET A 431 27.48 13.06 2.60
N SER A 432 26.42 13.76 3.02
CA SER A 432 25.30 14.11 2.13
C SER A 432 25.54 15.39 1.32
N LEU A 433 26.45 16.27 1.75
CA LEU A 433 26.84 17.47 1.01
C LEU A 433 27.92 17.17 -0.05
N ASP A 434 28.85 16.27 0.26
CA ASP A 434 29.91 15.85 -0.70
C ASP A 434 29.34 15.10 -1.92
N HIS A 435 28.11 14.59 -1.85
CA HIS A 435 27.45 13.92 -2.97
C HIS A 435 26.77 14.89 -3.96
N GLU A 436 26.55 16.17 -3.57
CA GLU A 436 26.04 17.23 -4.45
C GLU A 436 27.17 18.01 -5.17
N GLU A 437 28.38 18.09 -4.60
CA GLU A 437 29.51 18.81 -5.24
C GLU A 437 30.29 17.99 -6.29
N LEU A 438 30.04 16.69 -6.43
CA LEU A 438 30.68 15.83 -7.44
C LEU A 438 29.87 15.64 -8.74
N GLN A 439 28.75 16.37 -8.90
CA GLN A 439 27.95 16.38 -10.15
C GLN A 439 28.05 17.67 -10.97
N GLU A 440 28.80 18.67 -10.51
CA GLU A 440 29.21 19.84 -11.30
C GLU A 440 30.74 19.92 -11.41
N SER A 441 31.36 18.99 -12.15
CA SER A 441 32.67 19.23 -12.77
C SER A 441 32.84 18.43 -14.05
#